data_AF-A0A8T4Z849-F1
#
_entry.id   AF-A0A8T4Z849-F1
#
_cell.length_a   1.000
_cell.length_b   1.000
_cell.length_c   1.000
_cell.angle_alpha   90.00
_cell.angle_beta   90.00
_cell.angle_gamma   90.00
#
_symmetry.space_group_name_H-M   'P 1'
#
loop_
_entity.id
_entity.type
_entity.pdbx_description
1 polymer ?
#
loop_
_entity_poly.entity_id
_entity_poly.type
_entity_poly.pdbx_seq_one_letter_code
_entity_poly.pdbx_strand_id
1 'polypeptide(L)'
;VDAPTISESVGPLRWINNQERCRAYFAVGGTNCGVCISVCPWSRLNSTTRILWKRLTARGGKTLRRILLHLDEVSDGEEINPERWWCNEIYEMVRKRNIPTV
;
A
#
# COMPACT_ATOMS: atom_id res chain seq x y z
N VAL A 1 15.85 -23.78 14.68
CA VAL A 1 14.62 -23.45 13.93
C VAL A 1 15.04 -23.17 12.53
N ASP A 2 14.70 -24.05 11.61
CA ASP A 2 15.05 -23.90 10.20
C ASP A 2 14.14 -22.86 9.54
N ALA A 3 14.66 -22.18 8.52
CA ALA A 3 13.85 -21.26 7.74
C ALA A 3 12.78 -22.04 6.95
N PRO A 4 11.54 -21.53 6.84
CA PRO A 4 10.51 -22.21 6.06
C PRO A 4 10.81 -22.22 4.55
N THR A 5 11.68 -21.34 4.05
CA THR A 5 12.17 -21.32 2.66
C THR A 5 13.64 -20.89 2.60
N ILE A 6 14.32 -21.14 1.46
CA ILE A 6 15.73 -20.76 1.27
C ILE A 6 15.95 -19.25 1.21
N SER A 7 14.89 -18.50 0.88
CA SER A 7 14.92 -17.04 0.77
C SER A 7 14.70 -16.32 2.10
N GLU A 8 14.64 -17.06 3.21
CA GLU A 8 14.30 -16.52 4.53
C GLU A 8 15.45 -16.74 5.52
N SER A 9 15.84 -15.68 6.23
CA SER A 9 16.88 -15.74 7.26
C SER A 9 16.30 -16.02 8.64
N VAL A 10 16.97 -16.89 9.41
CA VAL A 10 16.62 -17.19 10.82
C VAL A 10 17.33 -16.24 11.77
N GLY A 11 16.73 -15.96 12.93
CA GLY A 11 17.32 -15.12 13.98
C GLY A 11 16.37 -14.08 14.56
N PRO A 12 15.98 -13.03 13.80
CA PRO A 12 15.11 -11.98 14.31
C PRO A 12 13.65 -12.43 14.43
N LEU A 13 12.95 -11.96 15.48
CA LEU A 13 11.51 -12.13 15.61
C LEU A 13 10.80 -11.25 14.58
N ARG A 14 10.13 -11.88 13.61
CA ARG A 14 9.37 -11.22 12.55
C ARG A 14 8.29 -12.13 12.00
N TRP A 15 7.34 -11.55 11.28
CA TRP A 15 6.46 -12.33 10.42
C TRP A 15 7.25 -12.83 9.21
N ILE A 16 7.31 -14.14 9.05
CA ILE A 16 7.97 -14.79 7.92
C ILE A 16 6.95 -14.93 6.79
N ASN A 17 7.30 -14.44 5.60
CA ASN A 17 6.49 -14.54 4.39
C ASN A 17 7.09 -15.57 3.44
N ASN A 18 6.35 -15.95 2.41
CA ASN A 18 6.90 -16.80 1.34
C ASN A 18 7.37 -15.92 0.16
N GLN A 19 8.66 -15.59 0.15
CA GLN A 19 9.24 -14.74 -0.91
C GLN A 19 9.21 -15.40 -2.29
N GLU A 20 9.31 -16.73 -2.36
CA GLU A 20 9.33 -17.45 -3.64
C GLU A 20 7.97 -17.36 -4.33
N ARG A 21 6.87 -17.49 -3.57
CA ARG A 21 5.51 -17.26 -4.09
C ARG A 21 5.29 -15.80 -4.48
N CYS A 22 5.79 -14.86 -3.69
CA CYS A 22 5.74 -13.44 -4.02
C CYS A 22 6.44 -13.15 -5.36
N ARG A 23 7.67 -13.67 -5.52
CA ARG A 23 8.47 -13.51 -6.75
C ARG A 23 7.83 -14.19 -7.95
N ALA A 24 7.24 -15.37 -7.79
CA ALA A 24 6.51 -16.04 -8.86
C ALA A 24 5.36 -15.17 -9.40
N TYR A 25 4.67 -14.43 -8.53
CA TYR A 25 3.59 -13.53 -8.94
C TYR A 25 4.08 -12.30 -9.74
N PHE A 26 5.33 -11.85 -9.54
CA PHE A 26 5.89 -10.75 -10.33
C PHE A 26 6.01 -11.14 -11.82
N ALA A 27 6.36 -12.40 -12.10
CA ALA A 27 6.42 -12.91 -13.46
C ALA A 27 5.05 -12.93 -14.14
N VAL A 28 3.96 -13.13 -13.38
CA VAL A 28 2.59 -13.09 -13.89
C VAL A 28 2.14 -11.65 -14.12
N GLY A 29 2.41 -10.74 -13.18
CA GLY A 29 2.02 -9.32 -13.29
C GLY A 29 2.86 -8.49 -14.26
N GLY A 30 3.97 -9.03 -14.77
CA GLY A 30 4.87 -8.35 -15.72
C GLY A 30 5.61 -7.13 -15.17
N THR A 31 5.41 -6.80 -13.89
CA THR A 31 5.97 -5.64 -13.18
C THR A 31 6.16 -5.96 -11.69
N ASN A 32 6.53 -4.96 -10.88
CA ASN A 32 6.53 -5.09 -9.42
C ASN A 32 5.08 -5.11 -8.89
N CYS A 33 4.69 -6.19 -8.20
CA CYS A 33 3.31 -6.39 -7.73
C CYS A 33 2.80 -5.27 -6.80
N GLY A 34 3.51 -4.98 -5.70
CA GLY A 34 3.20 -3.85 -4.81
C GLY A 34 1.86 -3.89 -4.05
N VAL A 35 0.99 -4.88 -4.27
CA VAL A 35 -0.37 -4.94 -3.69
C VAL A 35 -0.37 -4.83 -2.17
N CYS A 36 0.59 -5.45 -1.48
CA CYS A 36 0.66 -5.38 -0.02
C CYS A 36 0.87 -3.96 0.53
N ILE A 37 1.53 -3.09 -0.25
CA ILE A 37 1.74 -1.69 0.11
C ILE A 37 0.50 -0.87 -0.24
N SER A 38 -0.14 -1.12 -1.38
CA SER A 38 -1.33 -0.35 -1.81
C SER A 38 -2.51 -0.55 -0.88
N VAL A 39 -2.77 -1.79 -0.43
CA VAL A 39 -3.90 -2.11 0.46
C VAL A 39 -3.62 -1.77 1.94
N CYS A 40 -2.39 -1.37 2.27
CA CYS A 40 -2.01 -1.11 3.64
C CYS A 40 -2.73 0.14 4.19
N PRO A 41 -3.51 0.03 5.29
CA PRO A 41 -4.19 1.19 5.88
C PRO A 41 -3.24 2.33 6.27
N TRP A 42 -1.97 2.00 6.52
CA TRP A 42 -0.94 2.94 6.96
C TRP A 42 -0.23 3.66 5.80
N SER A 43 -0.25 3.11 4.58
CA SER A 43 0.39 3.72 3.41
C SER A 43 -0.43 4.87 2.81
N ARG A 44 -1.70 5.00 3.20
CA ARG A 44 -2.61 6.04 2.72
C ARG A 44 -2.09 7.47 2.99
N LEU A 45 -2.35 8.39 2.05
CA LEU A 45 -1.96 9.79 2.16
C LEU A 45 -2.49 10.43 3.45
N ASN A 46 -1.69 11.33 4.01
CA ASN A 46 -1.98 11.98 5.28
C ASN A 46 -2.96 13.15 5.08
N SER A 47 -4.25 12.88 5.22
CA SER A 47 -5.27 13.90 5.50
C SER A 47 -5.50 14.02 7.01
N THR A 48 -6.09 15.13 7.46
CA THR A 48 -6.45 15.33 8.88
C THR A 48 -7.32 14.19 9.43
N THR A 49 -8.28 13.72 8.63
CA THR A 49 -9.14 12.58 8.98
C THR A 49 -8.36 11.25 9.02
N ARG A 50 -7.43 11.02 8.09
CA ARG A 50 -6.57 9.82 8.12
C ARG A 50 -5.57 9.81 9.25
N ILE A 51 -5.02 10.96 9.65
CA ILE A 51 -4.15 11.06 10.82
C ILE A 51 -4.92 10.67 12.08
N LEU A 52 -6.15 11.16 12.23
CA LEU A 52 -7.02 10.77 13.35
C LEU A 52 -7.34 9.28 13.32
N TRP A 53 -7.69 8.73 12.16
CA TRP A 53 -7.97 7.30 12.01
C TRP A 53 -6.76 6.43 12.39
N LYS A 54 -5.56 6.74 11.88
CA LYS A 54 -4.32 6.03 12.24
C LYS A 54 -4.08 6.07 13.75
N ARG A 55 -4.32 7.21 14.40
CA ARG A 55 -4.20 7.36 15.87
C ARG A 55 -5.24 6.52 16.62
N LEU A 56 -6.49 6.51 16.18
CA LEU A 56 -7.57 5.73 16.78
C LEU A 56 -7.33 4.22 16.60
N THR A 57 -6.88 3.78 15.44
CA THR A 57 -6.54 2.37 15.18
C THR A 57 -5.31 1.92 15.97
N ALA A 58 -4.33 2.79 16.18
CA ALA A 58 -3.11 2.48 16.94
C ALA A 58 -3.33 2.47 18.47
N ARG A 59 -4.17 3.36 18.99
CA ARG A 59 -4.45 3.50 20.44
C ARG A 59 -5.73 2.81 20.90
N GLY A 60 -6.59 2.42 19.96
CA GLY A 60 -7.85 1.76 20.24
C GLY A 60 -7.65 0.34 20.77
N GLY A 61 -8.60 -0.11 21.59
CA GLY A 61 -8.66 -1.52 22.02
C GLY A 61 -8.86 -2.48 20.83
N LYS A 62 -8.70 -3.78 21.09
CA LYS A 62 -8.76 -4.85 20.07
C LYS A 62 -10.03 -4.79 19.20
N THR A 63 -11.18 -4.53 19.84
CA THR A 63 -12.49 -4.46 19.16
C THR A 63 -12.57 -3.26 18.21
N LEU A 64 -12.20 -2.07 18.69
CA LEU A 64 -12.22 -0.86 17.87
C LEU A 64 -11.25 -0.98 16.69
N ARG A 65 -10.04 -1.51 16.92
CA ARG A 65 -9.06 -1.76 15.86
C ARG A 65 -9.63 -2.69 14.78
N ARG A 66 -10.31 -3.78 15.17
CA ARG A 66 -10.91 -4.72 14.20
C ARG A 66 -11.99 -4.03 13.36
N ILE A 67 -12.88 -3.25 13.99
CA ILE A 67 -13.93 -2.51 13.27
C ILE A 67 -13.33 -1.51 12.28
N LEU A 68 -12.36 -0.71 12.74
CA LEU A 68 -11.72 0.32 11.90
C LEU A 68 -10.95 -0.28 10.72
N LEU A 69 -10.32 -1.43 10.88
CA LEU A 69 -9.63 -2.13 9.78
C LEU A 69 -10.62 -2.70 8.77
N HIS A 70 -11.76 -3.24 9.24
CA HIS A 70 -12.79 -3.76 8.34
C HIS A 70 -13.46 -2.64 7.54
N LEU A 71 -13.67 -1.48 8.17
CA LEU A 71 -14.21 -0.31 7.48
C LEU A 71 -13.22 0.26 6.45
N ASP A 72 -11.91 0.13 6.71
CA ASP A 72 -10.85 0.53 5.79
C ASP A 72 -10.84 -0.33 4.52
N GLU A 73 -11.02 -1.64 4.67
CA GLU A 73 -11.12 -2.64 3.59
C GLU A 73 -12.33 -2.39 2.67
N VAL A 74 -13.47 -2.02 3.23
CA VAL A 74 -14.68 -1.70 2.46
C VAL A 74 -14.59 -0.35 1.75
N SER A 75 -13.84 0.61 2.33
CA SER A 75 -13.79 1.99 1.85
C SER A 75 -12.93 2.18 0.60
N ASP A 76 -11.76 1.56 0.50
CA ASP A 76 -10.77 1.89 -0.54
C ASP A 76 -10.42 0.69 -1.42
N GLY A 77 -11.43 0.18 -2.13
CA GLY A 77 -11.25 -0.88 -3.12
C GLY A 77 -10.92 -0.41 -4.53
N GLU A 78 -10.79 0.90 -4.79
CA GLU A 78 -10.70 1.40 -6.16
C GLU A 78 -9.25 1.65 -6.60
N GLU A 79 -8.80 0.83 -7.54
CA GLU A 79 -7.61 1.10 -8.35
C GLU A 79 -7.83 2.38 -9.16
N ILE A 80 -6.94 3.35 -9.02
CA ILE A 80 -7.02 4.59 -9.79
C ILE A 80 -6.70 4.26 -11.25
N ASN A 81 -7.59 4.65 -12.17
CA ASN A 81 -7.34 4.49 -13.60
C ASN A 81 -5.99 5.14 -13.98
N PRO A 82 -5.06 4.39 -14.61
CA PRO A 82 -3.74 4.89 -14.99
C PRO A 82 -3.80 6.17 -15.84
N GLU A 83 -4.71 6.25 -16.81
CA GLU A 83 -4.85 7.44 -17.68
C GLU A 83 -5.22 8.67 -16.86
N ARG A 84 -6.12 8.50 -15.88
CA ARG A 84 -6.53 9.58 -14.98
C ARG A 84 -5.39 10.01 -14.06
N TRP A 85 -4.53 9.08 -13.63
CA TRP A 85 -3.35 9.40 -12.83
C TRP A 85 -2.38 10.26 -13.64
N TRP A 86 -1.96 9.78 -14.81
CA TRP A 86 -0.97 10.47 -15.65
C TRP A 86 -1.47 11.82 -16.19
N CYS A 87 -2.74 11.94 -16.58
CA CYS A 87 -3.29 13.21 -17.06
C CYS A 87 -3.32 14.30 -15.98
N ASN A 88 -3.62 13.97 -14.72
CA ASN A 88 -3.65 14.95 -13.64
C ASN A 88 -2.25 15.36 -13.17
N GLU A 89 -1.30 14.42 -13.11
CA GLU A 89 0.08 14.70 -12.68
C GLU A 89 0.85 15.50 -13.74
N ILE A 90 0.70 15.17 -15.02
CA ILE A 90 1.28 15.96 -16.12
C ILE A 90 0.68 17.37 -16.13
N TYR A 91 -0.62 17.53 -15.94
CA TYR A 91 -1.27 18.85 -15.89
C TYR A 91 -0.70 19.73 -14.76
N GLU A 92 -0.56 19.19 -13.54
CA GLU A 92 0.01 19.91 -12.41
C GLU A 92 1.52 20.19 -12.57
N MET A 93 2.28 19.31 -13.21
CA MET A 93 3.70 19.53 -13.51
C MET A 93 3.93 20.58 -14.61
N VAL A 94 3.12 20.57 -15.68
CA VAL A 94 3.15 21.57 -16.76
C VAL A 94 2.72 22.94 -16.23
N ARG A 95 1.63 22.99 -15.45
CA ARG A 95 1.11 24.22 -14.82
C ARG A 95 2.14 24.88 -13.90
N LYS A 96 2.86 24.11 -13.08
CA LYS A 96 3.85 24.66 -12.13
C LYS A 96 5.16 25.09 -12.78
N ARG A 97 5.47 24.63 -14.01
CA ARG A 97 6.75 24.93 -14.69
C ARG A 97 6.65 25.87 -15.88
N ASN A 98 5.45 26.32 -16.27
CA ASN A 98 5.20 27.21 -17.42
C ASN A 98 5.95 26.76 -18.69
N ILE A 99 6.01 25.45 -18.92
CA ILE A 99 6.60 24.87 -20.13
C ILE A 99 5.47 24.82 -21.17
N PRO A 100 5.60 25.46 -22.35
CA PRO A 100 4.57 25.38 -23.37
C PRO A 100 4.43 23.93 -23.83
N THR A 101 3.20 23.43 -23.82
CA THR A 101 2.85 22.17 -24.46
C THR A 101 3.05 22.33 -25.96
N VAL A 102 3.98 21.58 -26.53
CA VAL A 102 4.17 21.44 -27.99
C VAL A 102 3.00 20.69 -28.59
#